data_AF-A0A2R7UCT1-F1
#
_entry.id   AF-A0A2R7UCT1-F1
#
_cell.length_a   1.000
_cell.length_b   1.000
_cell.length_c   1.000
_cell.angle_alpha   90.00
_cell.angle_beta   90.00
_cell.angle_gamma   90.00
#
_symmetry.space_group_name_H-M   'P 1'
#
loop_
_entity.id
_entity.type
_entity.pdbx_description
1 polymer ?
#
loop_
_entity_poly.entity_id
_entity_poly.type
_entity_poly.pdbx_seq_one_letter_code
_entity_poly.pdbx_strand_id
1 'polypeptide(L)'
;MSVECFVTGGSGFVGQHLLARLTATGHKTWVLMRTPENIKRLKEQVRQLGGDPAYIHAVEGDISREELGLSEADKQCVSSSTVIFHLAAQFTWGLTMEQARAVNVQGALRVARLAASQRIRLLMVGGYMLQNLTHLASIGVDNEHPENTNWPAVYGRVGGYEGSKLESHFAVIRYMQEVGADYTIVHPATVCGHSESGHILEGQPLADLIRNLALGRLKAVPGSVRHWLPLVSVDYLVKMMTCVAFDPSMANRQVLALYEHTPNLQGMFEQLAQTLDIKAPRRHVPIGLLKWLLAIPGLATRLSISAESLNFIQTQRFDMSDSLKMEQKYQLAHPDMARTLERTVRYIQGYLPNRHVHTSADLAGR
;
A
#
# COMPACT_ATOMS: atom_id res chain seq x y z
N MET A 1 -6.94 -5.47 26.04
CA MET A 1 -7.23 -6.91 26.08
C MET A 1 -6.41 -7.57 24.99
N SER A 2 -5.71 -8.67 25.26
CA SER A 2 -5.08 -9.47 24.20
C SER A 2 -6.16 -10.24 23.44
N VAL A 3 -6.03 -10.32 22.12
CA VAL A 3 -6.96 -11.03 21.22
C VAL A 3 -6.15 -11.74 20.14
N GLU A 4 -6.79 -12.66 19.42
CA GLU A 4 -6.19 -13.28 18.23
C GLU A 4 -6.57 -12.51 16.96
N CYS A 5 -5.65 -12.45 16.01
CA CYS A 5 -5.84 -11.79 14.71
C CYS A 5 -5.33 -12.71 13.61
N PHE A 6 -6.02 -12.73 12.46
CA PHE A 6 -5.55 -13.41 11.27
C PHE A 6 -5.10 -12.38 10.23
N VAL A 7 -3.89 -12.51 9.70
CA VAL A 7 -3.27 -11.53 8.82
C VAL A 7 -2.87 -12.19 7.50
N THR A 8 -3.44 -11.71 6.40
CA THR A 8 -2.96 -12.04 5.05
C THR A 8 -2.05 -10.92 4.57
N GLY A 9 -0.95 -11.27 3.89
CA GLY A 9 0.04 -10.28 3.44
C GLY A 9 0.96 -9.80 4.57
N GLY A 10 1.06 -10.54 5.67
CA GLY A 10 1.90 -10.20 6.83
C GLY A 10 3.40 -10.11 6.54
N SER A 11 3.89 -10.77 5.48
CA SER A 11 5.28 -10.68 5.03
C SER A 11 5.57 -9.48 4.10
N GLY A 12 4.54 -8.71 3.72
CA GLY A 12 4.68 -7.48 2.94
C GLY A 12 5.02 -6.28 3.80
N PHE A 13 5.29 -5.13 3.17
CA PHE A 13 5.76 -3.92 3.86
C PHE A 13 4.81 -3.45 4.96
N VAL A 14 3.54 -3.18 4.65
CA VAL A 14 2.56 -2.76 5.66
C VAL A 14 2.29 -3.90 6.65
N GLY A 15 2.29 -5.15 6.19
CA GLY A 15 2.03 -6.34 7.00
C GLY A 15 3.01 -6.53 8.16
N GLN A 16 4.31 -6.42 7.91
CA GLN A 16 5.31 -6.60 8.97
C GLN A 16 5.23 -5.48 10.03
N HIS A 17 4.89 -4.25 9.63
CA HIS A 17 4.66 -3.14 10.57
C HIS A 17 3.36 -3.33 11.37
N LEU A 18 2.31 -3.86 10.74
CA LEU A 18 1.08 -4.23 11.42
C LEU A 18 1.32 -5.34 12.45
N LEU A 19 2.05 -6.39 12.08
CA LEU A 19 2.42 -7.47 12.99
C LEU A 19 3.27 -6.95 14.15
N ALA A 20 4.25 -6.09 13.89
CA ALA A 20 5.05 -5.47 14.94
C ALA A 20 4.18 -4.72 15.95
N ARG A 21 3.23 -3.91 15.45
CA ARG A 21 2.30 -3.20 16.30
C ARG A 21 1.37 -4.12 17.10
N LEU A 22 0.75 -5.11 16.46
CA LEU A 22 -0.19 -6.03 17.11
C LEU A 22 0.49 -6.84 18.21
N THR A 23 1.68 -7.36 17.92
CA THR A 23 2.42 -8.22 18.84
C THR A 23 3.05 -7.43 19.99
N ALA A 24 3.47 -6.18 19.75
CA ALA A 24 3.94 -5.28 20.82
C ALA A 24 2.86 -4.97 21.88
N THR A 25 1.58 -5.06 21.51
CA THR A 25 0.45 -4.92 22.44
C THR A 25 -0.10 -6.27 22.92
N GLY A 26 0.65 -7.36 22.68
CA GLY A 26 0.36 -8.71 23.17
C GLY A 26 -0.74 -9.44 22.41
N HIS A 27 -1.14 -8.99 21.21
CA HIS A 27 -2.09 -9.73 20.37
C HIS A 27 -1.39 -10.90 19.69
N LYS A 28 -2.02 -12.08 19.76
CA LYS A 28 -1.59 -13.26 19.03
C LYS A 28 -1.99 -13.12 17.56
N THR A 29 -1.08 -13.47 16.66
CA THR A 29 -1.25 -13.30 15.21
C THR A 29 -1.02 -14.61 14.48
N TRP A 30 -2.00 -15.00 13.68
CA TRP A 30 -1.88 -16.05 12.68
C TRP A 30 -1.61 -15.40 11.33
N VAL A 31 -0.56 -15.81 10.63
CA VAL A 31 -0.13 -15.22 9.37
C VAL A 31 -0.28 -16.24 8.26
N LEU A 32 -1.07 -15.91 7.24
CA LEU A 32 -1.18 -16.74 6.05
C LEU A 32 0.13 -16.70 5.25
N MET A 33 0.77 -17.85 5.09
CA MET A 33 2.05 -17.97 4.40
C MET A 33 2.03 -19.11 3.38
N ARG A 34 2.45 -18.82 2.15
CA ARG A 34 2.65 -19.85 1.11
C ARG A 34 3.79 -20.82 1.41
N THR A 35 4.70 -20.41 2.30
CA THR A 35 5.92 -21.15 2.68
C THR A 35 6.16 -20.89 4.17
N PRO A 36 5.50 -21.65 5.07
CA PRO A 36 5.56 -21.43 6.51
C PRO A 36 6.98 -21.44 7.09
N GLU A 37 7.93 -22.11 6.44
CA GLU A 37 9.35 -22.18 6.83
C GLU A 37 9.99 -20.79 6.91
N ASN A 38 9.48 -19.83 6.12
CA ASN A 38 9.94 -18.44 6.12
C ASN A 38 9.49 -17.64 7.36
N ILE A 39 8.71 -18.23 8.28
CA ILE A 39 8.24 -17.57 9.51
C ILE A 39 9.42 -17.07 10.36
N LYS A 40 10.55 -17.77 10.38
CA LYS A 40 11.75 -17.35 11.13
C LYS A 40 12.25 -15.99 10.69
N ARG A 41 12.29 -15.74 9.36
CA ARG A 41 12.67 -14.44 8.79
C ARG A 41 11.67 -13.35 9.17
N LEU A 42 10.37 -13.66 9.07
CA LEU A 42 9.32 -12.70 9.44
C LEU A 42 9.38 -12.33 10.92
N LYS A 43 9.57 -13.31 11.81
CA LYS A 43 9.75 -13.09 13.25
C LYS A 43 10.92 -12.16 13.53
N GLU A 44 12.04 -12.36 12.84
CA GLU A 44 13.21 -11.49 12.99
C GLU A 44 12.92 -10.05 12.53
N GLN A 45 12.28 -9.89 11.37
CA GLN A 45 11.89 -8.58 10.86
C GLN A 45 10.95 -7.87 11.84
N VAL A 46 9.94 -8.56 12.37
CA VAL A 46 9.00 -7.99 13.33
C VAL A 46 9.71 -7.60 14.64
N ARG A 47 10.65 -8.42 15.13
CA ARG A 47 11.48 -8.09 16.30
C ARG A 47 12.28 -6.81 16.09
N GLN A 48 12.89 -6.63 14.92
CA GLN A 48 13.63 -5.42 14.56
C GLN A 48 12.74 -4.17 14.46
N LEU A 49 11.46 -4.36 14.13
CA LEU A 49 10.44 -3.30 14.10
C LEU A 49 9.81 -3.03 15.48
N GLY A 50 10.30 -3.69 16.55
CA GLY A 50 9.82 -3.47 17.92
C GLY A 50 8.62 -4.33 18.33
N GLY A 51 8.26 -5.35 17.55
CA GLY A 51 7.24 -6.33 17.92
C GLY A 51 7.79 -7.52 18.70
N ASP A 52 6.87 -8.37 19.17
CA ASP A 52 7.22 -9.59 19.89
C ASP A 52 6.97 -10.84 19.01
N PRO A 53 8.03 -11.52 18.55
CA PRO A 53 7.92 -12.68 17.66
C PRO A 53 7.29 -13.92 18.33
N ALA A 54 7.14 -13.95 19.65
CA ALA A 54 6.48 -15.05 20.36
C ALA A 54 5.00 -15.16 19.98
N TYR A 55 4.37 -14.02 19.66
CA TYR A 55 2.96 -13.93 19.28
C TYR A 55 2.69 -14.17 17.78
N ILE A 56 3.69 -14.55 16.99
CA ILE A 56 3.54 -14.80 15.56
C ILE A 56 3.51 -16.31 15.30
N HIS A 57 2.45 -16.75 14.63
CA HIS A 57 2.24 -18.12 14.19
C HIS A 57 1.93 -18.13 12.70
N ALA A 58 2.45 -19.10 11.95
CA ALA A 58 2.13 -19.26 10.54
C ALA A 58 1.00 -20.28 10.39
N VAL A 59 0.14 -20.03 9.40
CA VAL A 59 -0.73 -21.04 8.81
C VAL A 59 -0.38 -21.14 7.33
N GLU A 60 -0.35 -22.36 6.80
CA GLU A 60 -0.05 -22.56 5.39
C GLU A 60 -1.25 -22.17 4.54
N GLY A 61 -1.01 -21.41 3.47
CA GLY A 61 -2.06 -21.15 2.48
C GLY A 61 -1.73 -20.03 1.50
N ASP A 62 -2.65 -19.82 0.57
CA ASP A 62 -2.54 -18.89 -0.54
C ASP A 62 -3.94 -18.34 -0.91
N ILE A 63 -4.06 -17.00 -1.00
CA ILE A 63 -5.31 -16.33 -1.37
C ILE A 63 -5.82 -16.72 -2.77
N SER A 64 -4.96 -17.23 -3.64
CA SER A 64 -5.33 -17.71 -4.98
C SER A 64 -6.03 -19.07 -4.96
N ARG A 65 -5.90 -19.85 -3.88
CA ARG A 65 -6.49 -21.19 -3.74
C ARG A 65 -7.87 -21.11 -3.09
N GLU A 66 -8.74 -22.07 -3.44
CA GLU A 66 -10.03 -22.23 -2.76
C GLU A 66 -9.84 -22.39 -1.25
N GLU A 67 -10.75 -21.78 -0.48
CA GLU A 67 -10.67 -21.73 0.99
C GLU A 67 -9.30 -21.28 1.53
N LEU A 68 -8.58 -20.46 0.75
CA LEU A 68 -7.21 -20.00 1.01
C LEU A 68 -6.18 -21.14 1.09
N GLY A 69 -6.53 -22.37 0.70
CA GLY A 69 -5.69 -23.55 0.86
C GLY A 69 -5.48 -23.98 2.32
N LEU A 70 -6.28 -23.48 3.25
CA LEU A 70 -6.18 -23.81 4.68
C LEU A 70 -6.63 -25.25 4.93
N SER A 71 -5.90 -25.97 5.76
CA SER A 71 -6.38 -27.23 6.34
C SER A 71 -7.53 -26.97 7.33
N GLU A 72 -8.35 -27.99 7.63
CA GLU A 72 -9.39 -27.86 8.67
C GLU A 72 -8.80 -27.48 10.04
N ALA A 73 -7.60 -27.97 10.36
CA ALA A 73 -6.88 -27.59 11.57
C ALA A 73 -6.51 -26.09 11.57
N ASP A 74 -6.02 -25.56 10.45
CA ASP A 74 -5.69 -24.14 10.34
C ASP A 74 -6.94 -23.25 10.35
N LYS A 75 -8.03 -23.68 9.70
CA LYS A 75 -9.33 -23.01 9.79
C LYS A 75 -9.79 -22.90 11.25
N GLN A 76 -9.61 -23.98 12.02
CA GLN A 76 -9.91 -23.98 13.45
C GLN A 76 -9.00 -23.03 14.24
N CYS A 77 -7.69 -23.01 13.95
CA CYS A 77 -6.73 -22.10 14.57
C CYS A 77 -7.11 -20.62 14.37
N VAL A 78 -7.55 -20.24 13.17
CA VAL A 78 -7.89 -18.83 12.88
C VAL A 78 -9.30 -18.43 13.32
N SER A 79 -10.18 -19.40 13.62
CA SER A 79 -11.59 -19.15 14.00
C SER A 79 -11.78 -18.37 15.30
N SER A 80 -10.77 -18.36 16.19
CA SER A 80 -10.74 -17.55 17.40
C SER A 80 -10.33 -16.09 17.17
N SER A 81 -9.99 -15.72 15.93
CA SER A 81 -9.56 -14.35 15.61
C SER A 81 -10.72 -13.37 15.78
N THR A 82 -10.44 -12.23 16.40
CA THR A 82 -11.41 -11.13 16.50
C THR A 82 -11.48 -10.33 15.20
N VAL A 83 -10.36 -10.24 14.48
CA VAL A 83 -10.25 -9.50 13.22
C VAL A 83 -9.39 -10.28 12.21
N ILE A 84 -9.85 -10.30 10.96
CA ILE A 84 -9.04 -10.67 9.80
C ILE A 84 -8.52 -9.38 9.15
N PHE A 85 -7.21 -9.19 9.12
CA PHE A 85 -6.55 -8.11 8.39
C PHE A 85 -6.15 -8.60 6.98
N HIS A 86 -6.86 -8.12 5.96
CA HIS A 86 -6.59 -8.43 4.57
C HIS A 86 -5.72 -7.36 3.89
N LEU A 87 -4.41 -7.62 3.84
CA LEU A 87 -3.41 -6.76 3.17
C LEU A 87 -2.83 -7.43 1.91
N ALA A 88 -3.08 -8.72 1.71
CA ALA A 88 -2.52 -9.47 0.59
C ALA A 88 -3.10 -8.97 -0.74
N ALA A 89 -2.21 -8.58 -1.65
CA ALA A 89 -2.53 -8.37 -3.05
C ALA A 89 -1.28 -8.69 -3.86
N GLN A 90 -1.47 -9.18 -5.09
CA GLN A 90 -0.41 -9.21 -6.08
C GLN A 90 -0.13 -7.77 -6.53
N PHE A 91 0.89 -7.18 -5.93
CA PHE A 91 1.37 -5.84 -6.25
C PHE A 91 2.40 -5.92 -7.38
N THR A 92 1.91 -6.00 -8.61
CA THR A 92 2.75 -6.04 -9.81
C THR A 92 2.09 -5.20 -10.90
N TRP A 93 2.88 -4.33 -11.52
CA TRP A 93 2.42 -3.56 -12.68
C TRP A 93 2.41 -4.44 -13.92
N GLY A 94 1.47 -4.20 -14.84
CA GLY A 94 1.36 -4.95 -16.10
C GLY A 94 0.67 -6.31 -15.98
N LEU A 95 -0.08 -6.57 -14.90
CA LEU A 95 -0.92 -7.76 -14.80
C LEU A 95 -2.02 -7.73 -15.86
N THR A 96 -2.33 -8.88 -16.46
CA THR A 96 -3.55 -8.99 -17.26
C THR A 96 -4.77 -8.90 -16.33
N MET A 97 -5.93 -8.57 -16.91
CA MET A 97 -7.19 -8.54 -16.17
C MET A 97 -7.47 -9.90 -15.51
N GLU A 98 -7.27 -11.00 -16.24
CA GLU A 98 -7.54 -12.36 -15.77
C GLU A 98 -6.65 -12.71 -14.58
N GLN A 99 -5.34 -12.42 -14.67
CA GLN A 99 -4.39 -12.65 -13.59
C GLN A 99 -4.76 -11.83 -12.35
N ALA A 100 -5.00 -10.53 -12.54
CA ALA A 100 -5.33 -9.64 -11.44
C ALA A 100 -6.68 -9.99 -10.79
N ARG A 101 -7.68 -10.44 -11.56
CA ARG A 101 -8.96 -10.94 -11.04
C ARG A 101 -8.79 -12.23 -10.26
N ALA A 102 -8.09 -13.21 -10.83
CA ALA A 102 -7.92 -14.53 -10.21
C ALA A 102 -7.25 -14.45 -8.84
N VAL A 103 -6.30 -13.52 -8.67
CA VAL A 103 -5.56 -13.35 -7.41
C VAL A 103 -6.19 -12.28 -6.52
N ASN A 104 -6.32 -11.04 -7.00
CA ASN A 104 -6.69 -9.93 -6.11
C ASN A 104 -8.20 -9.91 -5.82
N VAL A 105 -9.05 -10.02 -6.84
CA VAL A 105 -10.51 -9.97 -6.66
C VAL A 105 -11.02 -11.24 -6.00
N GLN A 106 -10.70 -12.40 -6.57
CA GLN A 106 -11.15 -13.67 -6.02
C GLN A 106 -10.46 -13.98 -4.69
N GLY A 107 -9.20 -13.61 -4.50
CA GLY A 107 -8.52 -13.77 -3.21
C GLY A 107 -9.18 -12.96 -2.10
N ALA A 108 -9.51 -11.70 -2.35
CA ALA A 108 -10.23 -10.88 -1.38
C ALA A 108 -11.62 -11.46 -1.07
N LEU A 109 -12.35 -11.94 -2.07
CA LEU A 109 -13.64 -12.62 -1.87
C LEU A 109 -13.51 -13.90 -1.04
N ARG A 110 -12.45 -14.69 -1.23
CA ARG A 110 -12.20 -15.89 -0.41
C ARG A 110 -11.91 -15.54 1.05
N VAL A 111 -11.14 -14.47 1.29
CA VAL A 111 -10.90 -13.96 2.65
C VAL A 111 -12.20 -13.44 3.27
N ALA A 112 -13.03 -12.74 2.50
CA ALA A 112 -14.34 -12.27 2.94
C ALA A 112 -15.29 -13.43 3.28
N ARG A 113 -15.31 -14.50 2.47
CA ARG A 113 -16.07 -15.72 2.75
C ARG A 113 -15.63 -16.40 4.05
N LEU A 114 -14.32 -16.49 4.31
CA LEU A 114 -13.80 -17.00 5.57
C LEU A 114 -14.22 -16.12 6.76
N ALA A 115 -14.10 -14.79 6.62
CA ALA A 115 -14.53 -13.85 7.65
C ALA A 115 -16.02 -14.04 7.99
N ALA A 116 -16.88 -14.09 6.96
CA ALA A 116 -18.31 -14.28 7.13
C ALA A 116 -18.66 -15.64 7.75
N SER A 117 -18.07 -16.74 7.27
CA SER A 117 -18.37 -18.09 7.77
C SER A 117 -17.98 -18.28 9.24
N GLN A 118 -16.93 -17.60 9.69
CA GLN A 118 -16.45 -17.65 11.08
C GLN A 118 -16.97 -16.49 11.94
N ARG A 119 -17.80 -15.59 11.38
CA ARG A 119 -18.33 -14.38 12.04
C ARG A 119 -17.23 -13.46 12.59
N ILE A 120 -16.15 -13.31 11.84
CA ILE A 120 -15.00 -12.47 12.19
C ILE A 120 -15.10 -11.15 11.43
N ARG A 121 -14.78 -10.03 12.10
CA ARG A 121 -14.64 -8.71 11.45
C ARG A 121 -13.56 -8.77 10.37
N LEU A 122 -13.88 -8.36 9.14
CA LEU A 122 -12.89 -8.15 8.09
C LEU A 122 -12.38 -6.70 8.08
N LEU A 123 -11.08 -6.47 8.29
CA LEU A 123 -10.44 -5.22 7.88
C LEU A 123 -9.74 -5.43 6.54
N MET A 124 -10.19 -4.72 5.50
CA MET A 124 -9.57 -4.76 4.17
C MET A 124 -8.79 -3.48 3.88
N VAL A 125 -7.63 -3.61 3.23
CA VAL A 125 -6.87 -2.46 2.74
C VAL A 125 -7.22 -2.16 1.29
N GLY A 126 -7.87 -1.02 1.06
CA GLY A 126 -8.19 -0.49 -0.26
C GLY A 126 -7.05 0.35 -0.84
N GLY A 127 -7.38 1.53 -1.36
CA GLY A 127 -6.42 2.50 -1.88
C GLY A 127 -7.12 3.84 -2.11
N TYR A 128 -6.42 4.94 -1.86
CA TYR A 128 -7.00 6.29 -1.86
C TYR A 128 -7.71 6.69 -3.18
N MET A 129 -7.38 6.06 -4.30
CA MET A 129 -8.06 6.28 -5.59
C MET A 129 -9.56 5.92 -5.55
N LEU A 130 -9.99 5.03 -4.65
CA LEU A 130 -11.41 4.75 -4.39
C LEU A 130 -12.17 5.95 -3.80
N GLN A 131 -11.46 6.92 -3.24
CA GLN A 131 -12.03 8.16 -2.70
C GLN A 131 -11.95 9.31 -3.72
N ASN A 132 -11.54 9.05 -4.96
CA ASN A 132 -11.53 10.02 -6.05
C ASN A 132 -12.73 9.81 -6.98
N LEU A 133 -13.91 10.28 -6.57
CA LEU A 133 -15.17 10.05 -7.31
C LEU A 133 -15.12 10.58 -8.76
N THR A 134 -14.45 11.71 -8.99
CA THR A 134 -14.26 12.26 -10.34
C THR A 134 -13.43 11.32 -11.22
N HIS A 135 -12.35 10.75 -10.66
CA HIS A 135 -11.55 9.76 -11.36
C HIS A 135 -12.35 8.51 -11.66
N LEU A 136 -13.06 7.94 -10.67
CA LEU A 136 -13.93 6.77 -10.85
C LEU A 136 -14.93 6.96 -11.99
N ALA A 137 -15.63 8.10 -12.01
CA ALA A 137 -16.56 8.43 -13.09
C ALA A 137 -15.84 8.54 -14.45
N SER A 138 -14.67 9.18 -14.50
CA SER A 138 -13.88 9.34 -15.74
C SER A 138 -13.42 8.03 -16.35
N ILE A 139 -13.20 7.00 -15.53
CA ILE A 139 -12.79 5.66 -15.97
C ILE A 139 -13.98 4.72 -16.18
N GLY A 140 -15.22 5.17 -15.93
CA GLY A 140 -16.44 4.42 -16.17
C GLY A 140 -16.89 3.51 -15.03
N VAL A 141 -16.45 3.77 -13.80
CA VAL A 141 -16.96 3.09 -12.60
C VAL A 141 -18.27 3.77 -12.17
N ASP A 142 -19.33 2.99 -12.10
CA ASP A 142 -20.59 3.38 -11.46
C ASP A 142 -20.45 3.10 -9.95
N ASN A 143 -20.25 4.17 -9.18
CA ASN A 143 -20.03 4.04 -7.74
C ASN A 143 -21.33 3.76 -6.97
N GLU A 144 -22.48 4.11 -7.52
CA GLU A 144 -23.79 3.88 -6.89
C GLU A 144 -24.29 2.48 -7.19
N HIS A 145 -24.06 1.99 -8.42
CA HIS A 145 -24.44 0.66 -8.88
C HIS A 145 -23.25 -0.07 -9.51
N PRO A 146 -22.26 -0.54 -8.70
CA PRO A 146 -21.04 -1.15 -9.21
C PRO A 146 -21.23 -2.37 -10.11
N GLU A 147 -22.37 -3.07 -10.01
CA GLU A 147 -22.79 -4.16 -10.90
C GLU A 147 -22.98 -3.72 -12.36
N ASN A 148 -23.27 -2.44 -12.60
CA ASN A 148 -23.41 -1.86 -13.94
C ASN A 148 -22.04 -1.48 -14.56
N THR A 149 -20.95 -1.55 -13.78
CA THR A 149 -19.62 -1.18 -14.25
C THR A 149 -19.10 -2.17 -15.29
N ASN A 150 -18.72 -1.67 -16.46
CA ASN A 150 -18.00 -2.45 -17.47
C ASN A 150 -16.52 -2.62 -17.05
N TRP A 151 -16.26 -3.59 -16.19
CA TRP A 151 -14.92 -3.88 -15.67
C TRP A 151 -13.86 -4.10 -16.76
N PRO A 152 -14.08 -4.87 -17.85
CA PRO A 152 -13.12 -4.95 -18.94
C PRO A 152 -12.68 -3.58 -19.50
N ALA A 153 -13.62 -2.64 -19.66
CA ALA A 153 -13.29 -1.27 -20.10
C ALA A 153 -12.50 -0.50 -19.04
N VAL A 154 -12.84 -0.63 -17.76
CA VAL A 154 -12.09 -0.03 -16.64
C VAL A 154 -10.64 -0.53 -16.63
N TYR A 155 -10.44 -1.85 -16.66
CA TYR A 155 -9.11 -2.46 -16.69
C TYR A 155 -8.27 -1.99 -17.89
N GLY A 156 -8.89 -1.83 -19.07
CA GLY A 156 -8.22 -1.27 -20.24
C GLY A 156 -7.73 0.18 -20.08
N ARG A 157 -8.35 0.96 -19.18
CA ARG A 157 -7.98 2.37 -18.91
C ARG A 157 -6.94 2.51 -17.80
N VAL A 158 -7.08 1.74 -16.73
CA VAL A 158 -6.27 1.91 -15.51
C VAL A 158 -5.21 0.84 -15.29
N GLY A 159 -5.25 -0.26 -16.02
CA GLY A 159 -4.36 -1.40 -15.85
C GLY A 159 -4.86 -2.41 -14.82
N GLY A 160 -4.14 -3.55 -14.74
CA GLY A 160 -4.56 -4.70 -13.94
C GLY A 160 -4.58 -4.43 -12.44
N TYR A 161 -3.58 -3.71 -11.92
CA TYR A 161 -3.48 -3.46 -10.48
C TYR A 161 -4.63 -2.58 -9.98
N GLU A 162 -4.76 -1.38 -10.55
CA GLU A 162 -5.80 -0.43 -10.13
C GLU A 162 -7.19 -1.01 -10.39
N GLY A 163 -7.43 -1.58 -11.58
CA GLY A 163 -8.71 -2.22 -11.92
C GLY A 163 -9.11 -3.29 -10.90
N SER A 164 -8.17 -4.14 -10.49
CA SER A 164 -8.45 -5.19 -9.50
C SER A 164 -8.69 -4.69 -8.09
N LYS A 165 -8.05 -3.59 -7.68
CA LYS A 165 -8.32 -2.97 -6.38
C LYS A 165 -9.71 -2.33 -6.34
N LEU A 166 -10.14 -1.73 -7.47
CA LEU A 166 -11.48 -1.18 -7.62
C LEU A 166 -12.54 -2.30 -7.62
N GLU A 167 -12.39 -3.32 -8.48
CA GLU A 167 -13.37 -4.42 -8.57
C GLU A 167 -13.48 -5.21 -7.27
N SER A 168 -12.34 -5.53 -6.64
CA SER A 168 -12.30 -6.20 -5.35
C SER A 168 -13.02 -5.43 -4.26
N HIS A 169 -12.92 -4.10 -4.26
CA HIS A 169 -13.55 -3.26 -3.25
C HIS A 169 -15.07 -3.42 -3.27
N PHE A 170 -15.68 -3.20 -4.43
CA PHE A 170 -17.13 -3.29 -4.57
C PHE A 170 -17.62 -4.73 -4.42
N ALA A 171 -16.91 -5.71 -4.97
CA ALA A 171 -17.29 -7.11 -4.87
C ALA A 171 -17.32 -7.61 -3.41
N VAL A 172 -16.30 -7.25 -2.62
CA VAL A 172 -16.24 -7.63 -1.20
C VAL A 172 -17.32 -6.93 -0.38
N ILE A 173 -17.52 -5.62 -0.57
CA ILE A 173 -18.59 -4.89 0.12
C ILE A 173 -19.95 -5.53 -0.15
N ARG A 174 -20.27 -5.78 -1.43
CA ARG A 174 -21.54 -6.38 -1.84
C ARG A 174 -21.74 -7.72 -1.15
N TYR A 175 -20.76 -8.61 -1.25
CA TYR A 175 -20.82 -9.93 -0.61
C TYR A 175 -21.01 -9.83 0.91
N MET A 176 -20.22 -9.00 1.60
CA MET A 176 -20.30 -8.86 3.06
C MET A 176 -21.67 -8.31 3.50
N GLN A 177 -22.24 -7.37 2.75
CA GLN A 177 -23.58 -6.85 3.00
C GLN A 177 -24.67 -7.89 2.76
N GLU A 178 -24.60 -8.65 1.65
CA GLU A 178 -25.56 -9.71 1.32
C GLU A 178 -25.64 -10.79 2.41
N VAL A 179 -24.51 -11.14 3.04
CA VAL A 179 -24.46 -12.16 4.10
C VAL A 179 -24.54 -11.58 5.52
N GLY A 180 -24.71 -10.26 5.65
CA GLY A 180 -24.79 -9.57 6.95
C GLY A 180 -23.50 -9.66 7.79
N ALA A 181 -22.34 -9.77 7.14
CA ALA A 181 -21.05 -9.85 7.81
C ALA A 181 -20.36 -8.49 7.94
N ASP A 182 -19.56 -8.39 8.98
CA ASP A 182 -18.98 -7.15 9.46
C ASP A 182 -17.64 -6.83 8.77
N TYR A 183 -17.53 -5.68 8.12
CA TYR A 183 -16.29 -5.23 7.47
C TYR A 183 -15.88 -3.81 7.85
N THR A 184 -14.62 -3.46 7.64
CA THR A 184 -14.07 -2.11 7.74
C THR A 184 -13.00 -1.94 6.67
N ILE A 185 -12.90 -0.78 6.04
CA ILE A 185 -11.94 -0.55 4.95
C ILE A 185 -11.05 0.64 5.27
N VAL A 186 -9.73 0.44 5.13
CA VAL A 186 -8.75 1.53 5.20
C VAL A 186 -8.21 1.77 3.80
N HIS A 187 -8.31 3.00 3.31
CA HIS A 187 -7.79 3.44 2.02
C HIS A 187 -6.50 4.22 2.22
N PRO A 188 -5.31 3.58 2.17
CA PRO A 188 -4.06 4.29 2.29
C PRO A 188 -3.74 5.10 1.03
N ALA A 189 -3.12 6.25 1.25
CA ALA A 189 -2.31 6.95 0.26
C ALA A 189 -1.02 6.16 -0.07
N THR A 190 -0.11 6.73 -0.85
CA THR A 190 1.19 6.10 -1.10
C THR A 190 1.96 5.98 0.21
N VAL A 191 2.32 4.76 0.59
CA VAL A 191 2.95 4.51 1.89
C VAL A 191 4.42 4.93 1.84
N CYS A 192 4.80 5.84 2.73
CA CYS A 192 6.19 6.23 2.96
C CYS A 192 6.81 5.45 4.13
N GLY A 193 8.11 5.66 4.35
CA GLY A 193 8.85 4.94 5.39
C GLY A 193 8.33 5.23 6.79
N HIS A 194 8.77 4.40 7.74
CA HIS A 194 8.47 4.61 9.16
C HIS A 194 9.02 5.96 9.63
N SER A 195 8.21 6.76 10.31
CA SER A 195 8.56 8.14 10.69
C SER A 195 9.85 8.28 11.51
N GLU A 196 10.17 7.30 12.35
CA GLU A 196 11.41 7.29 13.13
C GLU A 196 12.57 6.54 12.46
N SER A 197 12.43 5.26 12.10
CA SER A 197 13.54 4.49 11.53
C SER A 197 13.83 4.79 10.05
N GLY A 198 12.90 5.42 9.34
CA GLY A 198 12.95 5.58 7.89
C GLY A 198 12.67 4.29 7.11
N HIS A 199 12.41 3.17 7.80
CA HIS A 199 12.30 1.86 7.18
C HIS A 199 11.23 1.83 6.08
N ILE A 200 11.65 1.45 4.88
CA ILE A 200 10.79 1.16 3.72
C ILE A 200 11.35 -0.05 2.97
N LEU A 201 10.50 -0.94 2.46
CA LEU A 201 10.98 -2.07 1.65
C LEU A 201 11.34 -1.63 0.22
N GLU A 202 12.29 -2.33 -0.39
CA GLU A 202 12.54 -2.21 -1.83
C GLU A 202 11.29 -2.59 -2.65
N GLY A 203 11.12 -1.97 -3.81
CA GLY A 203 9.94 -2.15 -4.66
C GLY A 203 8.68 -1.40 -4.19
N GLN A 204 8.75 -0.66 -3.09
CA GLN A 204 7.70 0.31 -2.75
C GLN A 204 7.78 1.52 -3.69
N PRO A 205 6.65 2.08 -4.16
CA PRO A 205 6.65 3.18 -5.13
C PRO A 205 7.54 4.37 -4.74
N LEU A 206 7.50 4.79 -3.47
CA LEU A 206 8.35 5.89 -2.99
C LEU A 206 9.83 5.49 -2.92
N ALA A 207 10.15 4.25 -2.59
CA ALA A 207 11.54 3.78 -2.57
C ALA A 207 12.14 3.78 -3.98
N ASP A 208 11.38 3.33 -4.98
CA ASP A 208 11.80 3.35 -6.38
C ASP A 208 11.90 4.78 -6.92
N LEU A 209 10.99 5.68 -6.50
CA LEU A 209 11.05 7.09 -6.83
C LEU A 209 12.34 7.75 -6.32
N ILE A 210 12.67 7.52 -5.03
CA ILE A 210 13.91 8.02 -4.40
C ILE A 210 15.13 7.42 -5.09
N ARG A 211 15.13 6.12 -5.38
CA ARG A 211 16.23 5.45 -6.10
C ARG A 211 16.43 6.03 -7.50
N ASN A 212 15.37 6.21 -8.27
CA ASN A 212 15.43 6.78 -9.62
C ASN A 212 15.89 8.25 -9.60
N LEU A 213 15.50 9.01 -8.59
CA LEU A 213 16.00 10.36 -8.35
C LEU A 213 17.51 10.34 -8.02
N ALA A 214 17.93 9.50 -7.07
CA ALA A 214 19.32 9.32 -6.67
C ALA A 214 20.22 8.79 -7.81
N LEU A 215 19.68 8.03 -8.75
CA LEU A 215 20.42 7.56 -9.93
C LEU A 215 20.38 8.56 -11.11
N GLY A 216 19.77 9.74 -10.96
CA GLY A 216 19.67 10.75 -12.01
C GLY A 216 18.77 10.34 -13.18
N ARG A 217 17.90 9.34 -12.99
CA ARG A 217 16.96 8.83 -14.01
C ARG A 217 15.73 9.72 -14.15
N LEU A 218 15.37 10.47 -13.10
CA LEU A 218 14.27 11.44 -13.12
C LEU A 218 14.78 12.83 -13.48
N LYS A 219 14.70 13.17 -14.77
CA LYS A 219 15.13 14.50 -15.30
C LYS A 219 14.04 15.56 -15.31
N ALA A 220 12.79 15.16 -15.08
CA ALA A 220 11.63 16.05 -15.11
C ALA A 220 10.56 15.60 -14.12
N VAL A 221 9.69 16.53 -13.73
CA VAL A 221 8.53 16.33 -12.87
C VAL A 221 7.34 15.89 -13.73
N PRO A 222 6.73 14.72 -13.48
CA PRO A 222 5.49 14.34 -14.15
C PRO A 222 4.34 15.31 -13.88
N GLY A 223 3.61 15.67 -14.93
CA GLY A 223 2.43 16.52 -14.84
C GLY A 223 2.77 18.01 -14.86
N SER A 224 2.32 18.72 -13.83
CA SER A 224 2.39 20.18 -13.69
C SER A 224 2.51 20.56 -12.22
N VAL A 225 2.65 21.86 -11.91
CA VAL A 225 2.75 22.37 -10.53
C VAL A 225 1.56 22.02 -9.62
N ARG A 226 0.41 21.63 -10.21
CA ARG A 226 -0.80 21.19 -9.49
C ARG A 226 -0.75 19.72 -9.09
N HIS A 227 0.13 18.94 -9.69
CA HIS A 227 0.19 17.50 -9.47
C HIS A 227 0.94 17.19 -8.18
N TRP A 228 0.41 16.23 -7.43
CA TRP A 228 1.00 15.75 -6.19
C TRP A 228 0.82 14.23 -6.08
N LEU A 229 1.59 13.61 -5.19
CA LEU A 229 1.49 12.20 -4.87
C LEU A 229 1.16 12.10 -3.39
N PRO A 230 -0.09 11.78 -3.01
CA PRO A 230 -0.47 11.74 -1.60
C PRO A 230 0.34 10.69 -0.84
N LEU A 231 0.80 11.06 0.36
CA LEU A 231 1.61 10.18 1.21
C LEU A 231 0.91 9.84 2.53
N VAL A 232 1.30 8.72 3.13
CA VAL A 232 1.00 8.37 4.52
C VAL A 232 2.16 7.58 5.10
N SER A 233 2.57 7.82 6.35
CA SER A 233 3.63 7.01 6.97
C SER A 233 3.11 5.64 7.38
N VAL A 234 3.96 4.61 7.28
CA VAL A 234 3.53 3.24 7.59
C VAL A 234 3.13 3.08 9.05
N ASP A 235 3.79 3.78 9.97
CA ASP A 235 3.51 3.79 11.41
C ASP A 235 2.16 4.45 11.75
N TYR A 236 1.85 5.58 11.11
CA TYR A 236 0.51 6.18 11.20
C TYR A 236 -0.55 5.23 10.64
N LEU A 237 -0.29 4.66 9.45
CA LEU A 237 -1.23 3.77 8.79
C LEU A 237 -1.58 2.56 9.65
N VAL A 238 -0.59 1.86 10.20
CA VAL A 238 -0.86 0.69 11.06
C VAL A 238 -1.50 1.10 12.38
N LYS A 239 -1.20 2.31 12.90
CA LYS A 239 -1.92 2.87 14.07
C LYS A 239 -3.40 3.02 13.77
N MET A 240 -3.75 3.71 12.67
CA MET A 240 -5.13 3.87 12.22
C MET A 240 -5.82 2.52 11.98
N MET A 241 -5.18 1.59 11.27
CA MET A 241 -5.74 0.25 11.01
C MET A 241 -6.11 -0.48 12.30
N THR A 242 -5.22 -0.48 13.31
CA THR A 242 -5.54 -1.12 14.59
C THR A 242 -6.67 -0.43 15.35
N CYS A 243 -6.72 0.91 15.33
CA CYS A 243 -7.79 1.65 16.00
C CYS A 243 -9.16 1.31 15.38
N VAL A 244 -9.27 1.34 14.05
CA VAL A 244 -10.56 1.07 13.39
C VAL A 244 -10.94 -0.40 13.37
N ALA A 245 -9.96 -1.31 13.41
CA ALA A 245 -10.22 -2.76 13.47
C ALA A 245 -10.96 -3.18 14.74
N PHE A 246 -10.62 -2.57 15.87
CA PHE A 246 -11.13 -2.94 17.19
C PHE A 246 -12.23 -2.01 17.71
N ASP A 247 -12.65 -1.02 16.92
CA ASP A 247 -13.75 -0.15 17.26
C ASP A 247 -15.07 -0.66 16.65
N PRO A 248 -16.05 -1.09 17.46
CA PRO A 248 -17.34 -1.57 16.95
C PRO A 248 -18.09 -0.52 16.12
N SER A 249 -17.89 0.78 16.36
CA SER A 249 -18.52 1.83 15.57
C SER A 249 -17.98 1.94 14.14
N MET A 250 -16.87 1.28 13.84
CA MET A 250 -16.29 1.22 12.50
C MET A 250 -16.84 0.06 11.66
N ALA A 251 -17.85 -0.64 12.19
CA ALA A 251 -18.60 -1.62 11.43
C ALA A 251 -19.22 -1.04 10.18
N ASN A 252 -18.89 -1.65 9.05
CA ASN A 252 -19.34 -1.31 7.71
C ASN A 252 -19.00 0.14 7.32
N ARG A 253 -17.88 0.64 7.86
CA ARG A 253 -17.33 1.98 7.58
C ARG A 253 -16.00 1.90 6.84
N GLN A 254 -15.64 3.03 6.23
CA GLN A 254 -14.39 3.19 5.50
C GLN A 254 -13.66 4.43 5.99
N VAL A 255 -12.33 4.46 5.90
CA VAL A 255 -11.52 5.62 6.29
C VAL A 255 -10.37 5.83 5.29
N LEU A 256 -10.06 7.09 5.01
CA LEU A 256 -8.94 7.50 4.17
C LEU A 256 -7.71 7.79 5.03
N ALA A 257 -6.62 7.06 4.83
CA ALA A 257 -5.36 7.29 5.54
C ALA A 257 -4.39 8.04 4.62
N LEU A 258 -4.35 9.37 4.75
CA LEU A 258 -3.64 10.27 3.84
C LEU A 258 -3.19 11.53 4.59
N TYR A 259 -1.96 11.99 4.35
CA TYR A 259 -1.49 13.27 4.85
C TYR A 259 -1.82 14.40 3.87
N GLU A 260 -2.79 15.24 4.21
CA GLU A 260 -3.34 16.26 3.30
C GLU A 260 -2.34 17.34 2.89
N HIS A 261 -1.40 17.67 3.78
CA HIS A 261 -0.36 18.67 3.55
C HIS A 261 0.87 18.13 2.82
N THR A 262 0.76 16.95 2.19
CA THR A 262 1.81 16.47 1.29
C THR A 262 2.08 17.54 0.21
N PRO A 263 3.35 17.93 0.00
CA PRO A 263 3.70 18.95 -0.98
C PRO A 263 3.34 18.49 -2.40
N ASN A 264 3.32 19.43 -3.35
CA ASN A 264 3.22 19.06 -4.76
C ASN A 264 4.44 18.21 -5.18
N LEU A 265 4.34 17.55 -6.33
CA LEU A 265 5.35 16.60 -6.78
C LEU A 265 6.74 17.24 -6.96
N GLN A 266 6.78 18.49 -7.43
CA GLN A 266 8.02 19.26 -7.51
C GLN A 266 8.60 19.52 -6.11
N GLY A 267 7.80 20.01 -5.16
CA GLY A 267 8.25 20.29 -3.79
C GLY A 267 8.71 19.02 -3.07
N MET A 268 8.03 17.88 -3.29
CA MET A 268 8.51 16.59 -2.80
C MET A 268 9.88 16.25 -3.41
N PHE A 269 10.06 16.39 -4.71
CA PHE A 269 11.37 16.15 -5.35
C PHE A 269 12.46 17.08 -4.84
N GLU A 270 12.14 18.34 -4.54
CA GLU A 270 13.08 19.29 -3.94
C GLU A 270 13.52 18.83 -2.54
N GLN A 271 12.59 18.39 -1.69
CA GLN A 271 12.90 17.83 -0.36
C GLN A 271 13.76 16.56 -0.43
N LEU A 272 13.40 15.64 -1.33
CA LEU A 272 14.16 14.40 -1.53
C LEU A 272 15.57 14.70 -2.07
N ALA A 273 15.68 15.58 -3.06
CA ALA A 273 16.96 15.96 -3.67
C ALA A 273 17.88 16.70 -2.69
N GLN A 274 17.32 17.54 -1.81
CA GLN A 274 18.07 18.18 -0.73
C GLN A 274 18.72 17.16 0.19
N THR A 275 17.98 16.13 0.59
CA THR A 275 18.51 15.06 1.46
C THR A 275 19.53 14.19 0.74
N LEU A 276 19.35 13.99 -0.57
CA LEU A 276 20.28 13.25 -1.44
C LEU A 276 21.54 14.04 -1.83
N ASP A 277 21.62 15.33 -1.50
CA ASP A 277 22.65 16.27 -1.97
C ASP A 277 22.80 16.29 -3.50
N ILE A 278 21.67 16.42 -4.21
CA ILE A 278 21.62 16.53 -5.68
C ILE A 278 20.72 17.65 -6.16
N LYS A 279 20.80 17.99 -7.45
CA LYS A 279 19.90 18.96 -8.09
C LYS A 279 18.54 18.32 -8.38
N ALA A 280 17.47 18.92 -7.85
CA ALA A 280 16.10 18.51 -8.13
C ALA A 280 15.69 18.78 -9.60
N PRO A 281 14.92 17.90 -10.24
CA PRO A 281 14.28 18.21 -11.51
C PRO A 281 13.22 19.30 -11.33
N ARG A 282 13.24 20.33 -12.19
CA ARG A 282 12.30 21.47 -12.13
C ARG A 282 11.40 21.62 -13.35
N ARG A 283 11.76 20.98 -14.45
CA ARG A 283 10.97 21.02 -15.69
C ARG A 283 9.85 20.01 -15.60
N HIS A 284 8.67 20.39 -16.09
CA HIS A 284 7.50 19.53 -16.10
C HIS A 284 7.32 18.84 -17.44
N VAL A 285 6.79 17.62 -17.43
CA VAL A 285 6.38 16.89 -18.65
C VAL A 285 4.95 16.40 -18.46
N PRO A 286 4.02 16.70 -19.39
CA PRO A 286 2.63 16.24 -19.28
C PRO A 286 2.54 14.72 -19.09
N ILE A 287 1.65 14.26 -18.19
CA ILE A 287 1.48 12.82 -17.89
C ILE A 287 1.12 12.03 -19.14
N GLY A 288 0.25 12.57 -20.01
CA GLY A 288 -0.13 11.90 -21.27
C GLY A 288 1.06 11.64 -22.19
N LEU A 289 1.99 12.61 -22.29
CA LEU A 289 3.21 12.46 -23.06
C LEU A 289 4.15 11.41 -22.43
N LEU A 290 4.27 11.41 -21.09
CA LEU A 290 5.06 10.38 -20.39
C LEU A 290 4.48 8.98 -20.60
N LYS A 291 3.16 8.80 -20.52
CA LYS A 291 2.50 7.52 -20.79
C LYS A 291 2.77 7.06 -22.23
N TRP A 292 2.68 7.96 -23.19
CA TRP A 292 3.00 7.66 -24.59
C TRP A 292 4.47 7.24 -24.77
N LEU A 293 5.41 7.94 -24.14
CA LEU A 293 6.82 7.55 -24.15
C LEU A 293 7.04 6.17 -23.52
N LEU A 294 6.41 5.90 -22.37
CA LEU A 294 6.55 4.61 -21.67
C LEU A 294 5.91 3.43 -22.43
N ALA A 295 5.00 3.70 -23.39
CA ALA A 295 4.47 2.68 -24.29
C ALA A 295 5.49 2.22 -25.34
N ILE A 296 6.60 2.93 -25.53
CA ILE A 296 7.69 2.53 -26.42
C ILE A 296 8.41 1.30 -25.82
N PRO A 297 8.51 0.17 -26.54
CA PRO A 297 9.13 -1.05 -26.03
C PRO A 297 10.53 -0.81 -25.46
N GLY A 298 10.78 -1.31 -24.25
CA GLY A 298 12.06 -1.21 -23.54
C GLY A 298 12.30 0.10 -22.79
N LEU A 299 11.55 1.17 -23.06
CA LEU A 299 11.76 2.45 -22.38
C LEU A 299 11.27 2.43 -20.93
N ALA A 300 10.13 1.80 -20.65
CA ALA A 300 9.63 1.61 -19.29
C ALA A 300 10.62 0.83 -18.40
N THR A 301 11.19 -0.26 -18.93
CA THR A 301 12.22 -1.06 -18.24
C THR A 301 13.48 -0.24 -17.98
N ARG A 302 13.93 0.53 -18.99
CA ARG A 302 15.13 1.38 -18.89
C ARG A 302 14.97 2.51 -17.87
N LEU A 303 13.79 3.12 -17.81
CA LEU A 303 13.48 4.19 -16.86
C LEU A 303 13.07 3.66 -15.48
N SER A 304 12.75 2.37 -15.38
CA SER A 304 12.21 1.75 -14.17
C SER A 304 10.95 2.49 -13.66
N ILE A 305 10.07 2.88 -14.60
CA ILE A 305 8.80 3.57 -14.33
C ILE A 305 7.69 2.82 -15.05
N SER A 306 6.62 2.49 -14.33
CA SER A 306 5.40 1.92 -14.90
C SER A 306 4.44 3.02 -15.35
N ALA A 307 3.80 2.87 -16.51
CA ALA A 307 2.75 3.79 -16.96
C ALA A 307 1.55 3.82 -16.00
N GLU A 308 1.23 2.67 -15.36
CA GLU A 308 0.17 2.57 -14.34
C GLU A 308 0.50 3.41 -13.10
N SER A 309 1.77 3.49 -12.71
CA SER A 309 2.19 4.28 -11.54
C SER A 309 1.90 5.79 -11.68
N LEU A 310 1.81 6.30 -12.93
CA LEU A 310 1.49 7.69 -13.20
C LEU A 310 0.03 8.03 -12.90
N ASN A 311 -0.88 7.05 -12.84
CA ASN A 311 -2.29 7.27 -12.47
C ASN A 311 -2.43 7.75 -11.01
N PHE A 312 -1.44 7.47 -10.17
CA PHE A 312 -1.45 7.85 -8.77
C PHE A 312 -1.00 9.30 -8.55
N ILE A 313 -0.43 9.94 -9.57
CA ILE A 313 -0.08 11.35 -9.55
C ILE A 313 -1.33 12.16 -9.91
N GLN A 314 -1.89 12.84 -8.91
CA GLN A 314 -3.23 13.44 -8.98
C GLN A 314 -3.18 14.96 -8.88
N THR A 315 -4.23 15.61 -9.37
CA THR A 315 -4.47 17.05 -9.11
C THR A 315 -5.60 17.27 -8.11
N GLN A 316 -6.48 16.27 -7.96
CA GLN A 316 -7.58 16.29 -7.01
C GLN A 316 -7.05 16.27 -5.56
N ARG A 317 -7.70 17.05 -4.69
CA ARG A 317 -7.56 16.92 -3.23
C ARG A 317 -8.73 16.10 -2.69
N PHE A 318 -8.52 15.40 -1.60
CA PHE A 318 -9.48 14.45 -1.04
C PHE A 318 -10.23 15.09 0.12
N ASP A 319 -11.49 14.70 0.30
CA ASP A 319 -12.24 15.08 1.50
C ASP A 319 -11.70 14.28 2.70
N MET A 320 -11.15 15.00 3.67
CA MET A 320 -10.56 14.44 4.88
C MET A 320 -11.51 14.53 6.08
N SER A 321 -12.74 15.02 5.92
CA SER A 321 -13.65 15.34 7.02
C SER A 321 -13.88 14.15 7.97
N ASP A 322 -14.09 12.95 7.43
CA ASP A 322 -14.28 11.76 8.25
C ASP A 322 -12.98 11.23 8.85
N SER A 323 -11.87 11.30 8.12
CA SER A 323 -10.55 10.95 8.66
C SER A 323 -10.15 11.85 9.82
N LEU A 324 -10.39 13.17 9.73
CA LEU A 324 -10.11 14.13 10.79
C LEU A 324 -10.93 13.85 12.05
N LYS A 325 -12.20 13.44 11.91
CA LYS A 325 -13.02 13.00 13.07
C LYS A 325 -12.42 11.75 13.72
N MET A 326 -11.92 10.80 12.93
CA MET A 326 -11.26 9.60 13.45
C MET A 326 -9.92 9.93 14.12
N GLU A 327 -9.15 10.86 13.56
CA GLU A 327 -7.90 11.34 14.16
C GLU A 327 -8.15 11.96 15.53
N GLN A 328 -9.17 12.81 15.66
CA GLN A 328 -9.59 13.36 16.94
C GLN A 328 -10.05 12.26 17.91
N LYS A 329 -10.93 11.37 17.46
CA LYS A 329 -11.48 10.26 18.27
C LYS A 329 -10.38 9.36 18.84
N TYR A 330 -9.40 8.99 18.02
CA TYR A 330 -8.34 8.04 18.39
C TYR A 330 -7.03 8.72 18.81
N GLN A 331 -7.01 10.05 18.88
CA GLN A 331 -5.81 10.85 19.16
C GLN A 331 -4.64 10.44 18.24
N LEU A 332 -4.94 10.35 16.95
CA LEU A 332 -3.94 10.14 15.90
C LEU A 332 -3.43 11.49 15.45
N ALA A 333 -2.12 11.60 15.37
CA ALA A 333 -1.45 12.72 14.75
C ALA A 333 -0.52 12.16 13.69
N HIS A 334 -0.52 12.78 12.52
CA HIS A 334 0.50 12.51 11.52
C HIS A 334 1.88 12.91 12.08
N PRO A 335 2.94 12.13 11.78
CA PRO A 335 4.29 12.55 12.10
C PRO A 335 4.68 13.77 11.27
N ASP A 336 5.81 14.40 11.61
CA ASP A 336 6.46 15.36 10.72
C ASP A 336 6.85 14.65 9.43
N MET A 337 6.09 14.94 8.36
CA MET A 337 6.26 14.27 7.08
C MET A 337 7.52 14.71 6.34
N ALA A 338 8.02 15.93 6.55
CA ALA A 338 9.29 16.36 5.95
C ALA A 338 10.45 15.56 6.58
N ARG A 339 10.45 15.43 7.91
CA ARG A 339 11.43 14.60 8.62
C ARG A 339 11.30 13.11 8.29
N THR A 340 10.07 12.63 8.09
CA THR A 340 9.79 11.24 7.70
C THR A 340 10.38 10.95 6.31
N LEU A 341 10.20 11.86 5.35
CA LEU A 341 10.80 11.75 4.02
C LEU A 341 12.33 11.78 4.08
N GLU A 342 12.92 12.69 4.85
CA GLU A 342 14.37 12.76 5.07
C GLU A 342 14.92 11.43 5.62
N ARG A 343 14.28 10.87 6.65
CA ARG A 343 14.67 9.57 7.23
C ARG A 343 14.50 8.43 6.23
N THR A 344 13.43 8.44 5.44
CA THR A 344 13.19 7.44 4.38
C THR A 344 14.30 7.50 3.33
N VAL A 345 14.72 8.69 2.90
CA VAL A 345 15.84 8.87 1.98
C VAL A 345 17.13 8.32 2.56
N ARG A 346 17.46 8.66 3.81
CA ARG A 346 18.66 8.17 4.49
C ARG A 346 18.66 6.65 4.63
N TYR A 347 17.51 6.07 4.96
CA TYR A 347 17.33 4.63 5.02
C TYR A 347 17.70 4.01 3.67
N ILE A 348 17.14 4.54 2.57
CA ILE A 348 17.45 4.07 1.21
C ILE A 348 18.92 4.24 0.83
N GLN A 349 19.53 5.38 1.16
CA GLN A 349 20.95 5.62 0.89
C GLN A 349 21.85 4.55 1.51
N GLY A 350 21.47 3.98 2.66
CA GLY A 350 22.24 2.92 3.34
C GLY A 350 22.43 1.64 2.53
N TYR A 351 21.63 1.41 1.49
CA TYR A 351 21.74 0.23 0.60
C TYR A 351 21.70 0.58 -0.89
N LEU A 352 21.85 1.85 -1.26
CA LEU A 352 22.15 2.20 -2.64
C LEU A 352 23.55 1.66 -3.00
N PRO A 353 23.76 1.08 -4.19
CA PRO A 353 25.09 0.72 -4.64
C PRO A 353 25.96 1.97 -4.61
N ASN A 354 27.10 1.91 -3.91
CA ASN A 354 28.00 3.05 -3.71
C ASN A 354 28.18 3.81 -5.03
N ARG A 355 27.79 5.09 -5.04
CA ARG A 355 28.27 6.03 -6.04
C ARG A 355 29.78 6.10 -5.85
N HIS A 356 30.55 5.34 -6.64
CA HIS A 356 31.96 5.65 -6.80
C HIS A 356 32.02 7.11 -7.25
N VAL A 357 32.61 7.91 -6.39
CA VAL A 357 33.03 9.27 -6.64
C VAL A 357 33.97 9.20 -7.84
N HIS A 358 33.45 9.46 -9.05
CA HIS A 358 34.30 10.01 -10.10
C HIS A 358 34.60 11.44 -9.69
N THR A 359 35.52 11.59 -8.74
CA THR A 359 36.32 12.80 -8.64
C THR A 359 37.02 12.94 -9.98
N SER A 360 36.61 13.97 -10.72
CA SER A 360 37.40 14.57 -11.78
C SER A 360 38.72 15.06 -11.19
N ALA A 361 39.65 14.14 -11.00
CA ALA A 361 41.03 14.39 -10.60
C ALA A 361 41.91 13.30 -11.26
N ASP A 362 41.83 13.22 -12.59
CA ASP A 362 42.85 12.59 -13.43
C ASP A 362 42.83 13.27 -14.81
N LEU A 363 43.02 14.59 -14.76
CA LEU A 363 43.51 15.41 -15.87
C LEU A 363 44.70 16.21 -15.34
N ALA A 364 45.76 15.49 -14.94
CA ALA A 364 47.13 16.02 -14.81
C ALA A 364 48.08 14.86 -14.45
N GLY A 365 48.59 14.14 -15.46
CA GLY A 365 49.66 13.17 -15.18
C GLY A 365 49.85 12.05 -16.20
N ARG A 366 50.04 12.39 -17.48
CA ARG A 366 51.09 11.85 -18.38
C ARG A 366 50.87 12.31 -19.82
#